data_AF-A0A7W7HEK3-F1
#
_entry.id   AF-A0A7W7HEK3-F1
#
_cell.length_a   1.000
_cell.length_b   1.000
_cell.length_c   1.000
_cell.angle_alpha   90.00
_cell.angle_beta   90.00
_cell.angle_gamma   90.00
#
_symmetry.space_group_name_H-M   'P 1'
#
loop_
_entity.id
_entity.type
_entity.pdbx_description
1 polymer ?
#
loop_
_entity_poly.entity_id
_entity_poly.type
_entity_poly.pdbx_seq_one_letter_code
_entity_poly.pdbx_strand_id
1 'polypeptide(L)'
;MTEQPRPPDDDPTARYQPPGGYPPPPYNPPPGYGYGYKPPSTAGDERTWILVAHFGGAAGAFFGGTFFGWIAPLVALLARGNTSPYVREEAVKALNFQLLWGIIGLVGSVLICVGVGVFIVGAAWLIATILGVVAGVKAANNEPFNYPLSARFIR
;
A
#
# COMPACT_ATOMS: atom_id res chain seq x y z
N MET A 1 8.98 -72.30 49.05
CA MET A 1 9.98 -71.20 49.04
C MET A 1 9.71 -70.39 47.79
N THR A 2 8.91 -69.35 47.93
CA THR A 2 8.39 -68.53 46.82
C THR A 2 9.24 -67.25 46.74
N GLU A 3 10.07 -67.12 45.71
CA GLU A 3 10.74 -65.86 45.40
C GLU A 3 9.69 -64.85 44.92
N GLN A 4 9.58 -63.76 45.65
CA GLN A 4 8.72 -62.62 45.34
C GLN A 4 9.45 -61.74 44.30
N PRO A 5 8.78 -61.25 43.23
CA PRO A 5 9.42 -60.38 42.24
C PRO A 5 9.90 -59.06 42.87
N ARG A 6 11.11 -58.63 42.50
CA ARG A 6 11.76 -57.38 42.94
C ARG A 6 10.89 -56.16 42.52
N PRO A 7 10.77 -55.09 43.34
CA PRO A 7 10.04 -53.88 42.96
C PRO A 7 10.67 -53.22 41.72
N PRO A 8 9.88 -52.55 40.86
CA PRO A 8 10.41 -51.77 39.73
C PRO A 8 11.33 -50.67 40.23
N ASP A 9 12.48 -50.52 39.57
CA ASP A 9 13.48 -49.50 39.85
C ASP A 9 12.86 -48.08 39.81
N ASP A 10 13.14 -47.29 40.85
CA ASP A 10 12.80 -45.86 40.92
C ASP A 10 13.56 -45.11 39.82
N ASP A 11 12.90 -44.83 38.69
CA ASP A 11 13.39 -43.85 37.71
C ASP A 11 13.28 -42.43 38.31
N PRO A 12 14.39 -41.74 38.62
CA PRO A 12 14.35 -40.44 39.26
C PRO A 12 13.91 -39.31 38.31
N THR A 13 13.62 -39.60 37.03
CA THR A 13 13.19 -38.59 36.06
C THR A 13 11.67 -38.37 36.02
N ALA A 14 10.87 -39.22 36.68
CA ALA A 14 9.41 -39.19 36.59
C ALA A 14 8.70 -38.13 37.47
N ARG A 15 9.42 -37.23 38.16
CA ARG A 15 8.83 -36.39 39.24
C ARG A 15 8.51 -34.93 38.93
N TYR A 16 8.48 -34.48 37.68
CA TYR A 16 8.09 -33.09 37.39
C TYR A 16 7.15 -32.95 36.18
N GLN A 17 5.89 -33.39 36.34
CA GLN A 17 4.78 -32.80 35.60
C GLN A 17 3.97 -31.92 36.56
N PRO A 18 3.98 -30.58 36.41
CA PRO A 18 3.11 -29.73 37.21
C PRO A 18 1.64 -29.99 36.85
N PRO A 19 0.72 -30.10 37.84
CA PRO A 19 -0.69 -30.32 37.57
C PRO A 19 -1.37 -29.05 37.03
N GLY A 20 -2.06 -29.18 35.90
CA GLY A 20 -3.12 -28.25 35.51
C GLY A 20 -2.68 -26.83 35.12
N GLY A 21 -2.21 -26.66 33.88
CA GLY A 21 -2.12 -25.35 33.24
C GLY A 21 -3.23 -25.19 32.21
N TYR A 22 -4.14 -24.23 32.40
CA TYR A 22 -4.98 -23.75 31.31
C TYR A 22 -4.07 -23.32 30.14
N PRO A 23 -4.42 -23.61 28.87
CA PRO A 23 -3.67 -23.10 27.74
C PRO A 23 -3.62 -21.56 27.83
N PRO A 24 -2.45 -20.92 27.61
CA PRO A 24 -2.38 -19.47 27.62
C PRO A 24 -3.38 -18.91 26.59
N PRO A 25 -4.12 -17.82 26.91
CA PRO A 25 -5.01 -17.20 25.96
C PRO A 25 -4.22 -16.81 24.69
N PRO A 26 -4.84 -16.87 23.51
CA PRO A 26 -4.20 -16.45 22.28
C PRO A 26 -3.61 -15.05 22.48
N TYR A 27 -2.29 -14.93 22.32
CA TYR A 27 -1.63 -13.63 22.32
C TYR A 27 -2.14 -12.86 21.11
N ASN A 28 -3.11 -11.98 21.33
CA ASN A 28 -3.54 -11.02 20.34
C ASN A 28 -2.49 -9.90 20.36
N PRO A 29 -1.62 -9.77 19.33
CA PRO A 29 -0.65 -8.69 19.30
C PRO A 29 -1.40 -7.34 19.32
N PRO A 30 -0.83 -6.30 19.95
CA PRO A 30 -1.41 -4.97 19.94
C PRO A 30 -1.68 -4.52 18.49
N PRO A 31 -2.73 -3.72 18.22
CA PRO A 31 -3.00 -3.19 16.89
C PRO A 31 -1.90 -2.21 16.48
N GLY A 32 -0.80 -2.75 16.00
CA GLY A 32 0.34 -2.07 15.43
C GLY A 32 0.24 -2.10 13.92
N TYR A 33 0.11 -0.90 13.36
CA TYR A 33 0.29 -0.46 11.98
C TYR A 33 1.04 -1.45 11.06
N GLY A 34 0.30 -2.39 10.48
CA GLY A 34 0.91 -3.40 9.62
C GLY A 34 -0.08 -4.45 9.21
N TYR A 35 -1.16 -4.05 8.54
CA TYR A 35 -2.10 -4.99 7.95
C TYR A 35 -2.23 -4.72 6.47
N GLY A 36 -1.85 -5.72 5.67
CA GLY A 36 -2.40 -5.92 4.35
C GLY A 36 -3.90 -6.10 4.50
N TYR A 37 -4.60 -4.97 4.53
CA TYR A 37 -6.05 -4.90 4.51
C TYR A 37 -6.47 -5.32 3.11
N LYS A 38 -7.03 -6.52 2.97
CA LYS A 38 -7.80 -6.89 1.78
C LYS A 38 -9.24 -6.51 2.09
N PRO A 39 -9.77 -5.39 1.56
CA PRO A 39 -11.16 -5.03 1.81
C PRO A 39 -12.05 -6.15 1.27
N PRO A 40 -13.12 -6.52 1.98
CA PRO A 40 -14.20 -7.29 1.39
C PRO A 40 -14.80 -6.42 0.28
N SER A 41 -14.50 -6.74 -0.99
CA SER A 41 -14.98 -6.04 -2.20
C SER A 41 -15.25 -4.55 -1.98
N THR A 42 -14.25 -3.67 -2.13
CA THR A 42 -14.39 -2.20 -2.04
C THR A 42 -15.84 -1.75 -2.09
N ALA A 43 -16.41 -1.30 -0.97
CA ALA A 43 -17.75 -0.73 -0.99
C ALA A 43 -17.80 0.31 -2.13
N GLY A 44 -18.91 0.42 -2.86
CA GLY A 44 -18.94 1.19 -4.12
C GLY A 44 -18.37 2.62 -4.00
N ASP A 45 -18.51 3.24 -2.83
CA ASP A 45 -17.89 4.53 -2.50
C ASP A 45 -16.35 4.47 -2.47
N GLU A 46 -15.72 3.50 -1.81
CA GLU A 46 -14.25 3.36 -1.80
C GLU A 46 -13.69 3.18 -3.20
N ARG A 47 -14.31 2.31 -4.00
CA ARG A 47 -13.91 2.09 -5.40
C ARG A 47 -13.96 3.40 -6.18
N THR A 48 -15.02 4.17 -5.98
CA THR A 48 -15.19 5.47 -6.63
C THR A 48 -14.04 6.42 -6.28
N TRP A 49 -13.69 6.55 -5.01
CA TRP A 49 -12.63 7.47 -4.59
C TRP A 49 -11.21 7.02 -4.99
N ILE A 50 -10.97 5.71 -5.09
CA ILE A 50 -9.75 5.15 -5.67
C ILE A 50 -9.66 5.53 -7.15
N LEU A 51 -10.74 5.34 -7.90
CA LEU A 51 -10.78 5.72 -9.31
C LEU A 51 -10.59 7.23 -9.51
N VAL A 52 -11.19 8.06 -8.65
CA VAL A 52 -10.97 9.51 -8.64
C VAL A 52 -9.48 9.83 -8.42
N ALA A 53 -8.82 9.19 -7.45
CA ALA A 53 -7.41 9.46 -7.17
C ALA A 53 -6.52 9.14 -8.37
N HIS A 54 -6.66 7.95 -8.96
CA HIS A 54 -5.79 7.49 -10.04
C HIS A 54 -6.17 8.06 -11.41
N PHE A 55 -7.42 7.92 -11.85
CA PHE A 55 -7.85 8.41 -13.16
C PHE A 55 -7.97 9.93 -13.18
N GLY A 56 -8.45 10.55 -12.10
CA GLY A 56 -8.44 12.00 -11.99
C GLY A 56 -7.01 12.53 -12.00
N GLY A 57 -6.07 11.83 -11.37
CA GLY A 57 -4.66 12.20 -11.42
C GLY A 57 -4.06 12.05 -12.82
N ALA A 58 -4.34 10.94 -13.51
CA ALA A 58 -3.92 10.73 -14.89
C ALA A 58 -4.52 11.77 -15.85
N ALA A 59 -5.80 12.11 -15.71
CA ALA A 59 -6.46 13.15 -16.50
C ALA A 59 -5.85 14.54 -16.22
N GLY A 60 -5.61 14.87 -14.94
CA GLY A 60 -4.93 16.10 -14.55
C GLY A 60 -3.51 16.19 -15.10
N ALA A 61 -2.78 15.07 -15.15
CA ALA A 61 -1.46 15.02 -15.78
C ALA A 61 -1.56 15.17 -17.30
N PHE A 62 -2.52 14.50 -17.94
CA PHE A 62 -2.67 14.52 -19.40
C PHE A 62 -3.00 15.91 -19.93
N PHE A 63 -4.06 16.54 -19.40
CA PHE A 63 -4.50 17.88 -19.83
C PHE A 63 -3.66 19.00 -19.23
N GLY A 64 -3.04 18.75 -18.07
CA GLY A 64 -2.24 19.72 -17.35
C GLY A 64 -0.73 19.65 -17.61
N GLY A 65 -0.29 18.87 -18.61
CA GLY A 65 1.14 18.74 -18.92
C GLY A 65 1.97 18.24 -17.75
N THR A 66 1.48 17.25 -17.00
CA THR A 66 2.00 16.68 -15.73
C THR A 66 1.87 17.55 -14.47
N PHE A 67 1.61 18.86 -14.59
CA PHE A 67 1.59 19.78 -13.45
C PHE A 67 0.35 19.67 -12.56
N PHE A 68 -0.80 19.28 -13.12
CA PHE A 68 -2.07 19.24 -12.40
C PHE A 68 -2.49 17.83 -11.97
N GLY A 69 -1.64 16.81 -12.15
CA GLY A 69 -1.96 15.42 -11.82
C GLY A 69 -2.14 15.15 -10.32
N TRP A 70 -1.63 16.00 -9.44
CA TRP A 70 -1.71 15.79 -7.98
C TRP A 70 -3.03 16.24 -7.36
N ILE A 71 -3.85 17.03 -8.08
CA ILE A 71 -5.07 17.63 -7.52
C ILE A 71 -6.10 16.56 -7.14
N ALA A 72 -6.48 15.71 -8.08
CA ALA A 72 -7.48 14.67 -7.84
C ALA A 72 -7.09 13.67 -6.73
N PRO A 73 -5.85 13.12 -6.66
CA PRO A 73 -5.46 12.25 -5.56
C PRO A 73 -5.40 12.98 -4.21
N LEU A 74 -5.05 14.26 -4.17
CA LEU A 74 -5.18 15.05 -2.94
C LEU A 74 -6.64 15.20 -2.51
N VAL A 75 -7.54 15.50 -3.44
CA VAL A 75 -8.98 15.61 -3.15
C VAL A 75 -9.53 14.29 -2.60
N ALA A 76 -9.17 13.15 -3.22
CA ALA A 76 -9.57 11.83 -2.72
C ALA A 76 -9.02 11.53 -1.32
N LEU A 77 -7.75 11.88 -1.07
CA LEU A 77 -7.12 11.74 0.24
C LEU A 77 -7.85 12.55 1.32
N LEU A 78 -8.23 13.80 1.03
CA LEU A 78 -8.94 14.65 1.98
C LEU A 78 -10.40 14.24 2.17
N ALA A 79 -11.07 13.76 1.12
CA ALA A 79 -12.49 13.41 1.17
C ALA A 79 -12.77 12.07 1.88
N ARG A 80 -11.84 11.11 1.77
CA ARG A 80 -12.03 9.73 2.28
C ARG A 80 -10.84 9.12 2.98
N GLY A 81 -9.67 9.76 2.99
CA GLY A 81 -8.48 9.20 3.65
C GLY A 81 -8.62 9.04 5.15
N ASN A 82 -9.48 9.82 5.81
CA ASN A 82 -9.74 9.69 7.25
C ASN A 82 -10.78 8.61 7.58
N THR A 83 -11.58 8.17 6.61
CA THR A 83 -12.68 7.22 6.82
C THR A 83 -12.40 5.84 6.24
N SER A 84 -11.56 5.73 5.21
CA SER A 84 -11.14 4.47 4.62
C SER A 84 -9.61 4.39 4.56
N PRO A 85 -8.98 3.46 5.33
CA PRO A 85 -7.55 3.19 5.25
C PRO A 85 -7.11 2.77 3.84
N TYR A 86 -7.98 2.08 3.11
CA TYR A 86 -7.67 1.61 1.76
C TYR A 86 -7.65 2.77 0.74
N VAL A 87 -8.65 3.66 0.79
CA VAL A 87 -8.64 4.87 -0.05
C VAL A 87 -7.45 5.77 0.30
N ARG A 88 -7.10 5.88 1.60
CA ARG A 88 -5.92 6.62 2.03
C ARG A 88 -4.65 6.08 1.39
N GLU A 89 -4.45 4.77 1.43
CA GLU A 89 -3.27 4.11 0.88
C GLU A 89 -3.12 4.39 -0.62
N GLU A 90 -4.17 4.17 -1.40
CA GLU A 90 -4.16 4.36 -2.85
C GLU A 90 -4.06 5.85 -3.25
N ALA A 91 -4.78 6.73 -2.54
CA ALA A 91 -4.68 8.17 -2.78
C ALA A 91 -3.28 8.72 -2.49
N VAL A 92 -2.63 8.26 -1.41
CA VAL A 92 -1.24 8.65 -1.10
C VAL A 92 -0.27 8.12 -2.16
N LYS A 93 -0.43 6.87 -2.64
CA LYS A 93 0.38 6.32 -3.75
C LYS A 93 0.25 7.16 -5.01
N ALA A 94 -0.99 7.44 -5.44
CA ALA A 94 -1.28 8.26 -6.61
C ALA A 94 -0.73 9.68 -6.47
N LEU A 95 -0.89 10.31 -5.30
CA LEU A 95 -0.41 11.66 -5.02
C LEU A 95 1.12 11.75 -5.11
N ASN A 96 1.81 10.83 -4.43
CA ASN A 96 3.27 10.73 -4.45
C ASN A 96 3.83 10.53 -5.86
N PHE A 97 3.18 9.67 -6.65
CA PHE A 97 3.53 9.45 -8.05
C PHE A 97 3.37 10.72 -8.89
N GLN A 98 2.21 11.38 -8.81
CA GLN A 98 1.94 12.58 -9.61
C GLN A 98 2.84 13.76 -9.22
N LEU A 99 3.18 13.92 -7.93
CA LEU A 99 4.14 14.92 -7.49
C LEU A 99 5.54 14.68 -8.07
N LEU A 100 6.04 13.43 -8.02
CA LEU A 100 7.34 13.10 -8.59
C LEU A 100 7.39 13.41 -10.09
N TRP A 101 6.39 12.94 -10.84
CA TRP A 101 6.37 13.13 -12.30
C TRP A 101 6.09 14.58 -12.71
N GLY A 102 5.32 15.32 -11.91
CA GLY A 102 5.16 16.77 -12.08
C GLY A 102 6.48 17.52 -11.86
N ILE A 103 7.30 17.13 -10.89
CA ILE A 103 8.64 17.70 -10.68
C ILE A 103 9.57 17.36 -11.86
N ILE A 104 9.56 16.10 -12.34
CA ILE A 104 10.33 15.71 -13.52
C ILE A 104 9.89 16.52 -14.74
N GLY A 105 8.58 16.71 -14.93
CA GLY A 105 8.02 17.56 -15.99
C GLY A 105 8.46 19.02 -15.87
N LEU A 106 8.45 19.57 -14.64
CA LEU A 106 8.94 20.93 -14.36
C LEU A 106 10.42 21.09 -14.74
N VAL A 107 11.28 20.20 -14.24
CA VAL A 107 12.71 20.22 -14.56
C VAL A 107 12.92 20.04 -16.07
N GLY A 108 12.22 19.09 -16.69
CA GLY A 108 12.23 18.88 -18.13
C GLY A 108 11.88 20.13 -18.92
N SER A 109 10.87 20.89 -18.49
CA SER A 109 10.46 22.13 -19.15
C SER A 109 11.54 23.21 -19.14
N VAL A 110 12.29 23.34 -18.04
CA VAL A 110 13.46 24.25 -17.96
C VAL A 110 14.58 23.80 -18.89
N LEU A 111 14.79 22.49 -19.01
CA LEU A 111 15.81 21.89 -19.89
C LEU A 111 15.47 21.99 -21.39
N ILE A 112 14.27 22.46 -21.76
CA ILE A 112 13.91 22.68 -23.17
C ILE A 112 14.84 23.72 -23.81
N CYS A 113 15.32 24.72 -23.05
CA CYS A 113 16.26 25.72 -23.52
C CYS A 113 17.58 25.12 -24.05
N VAL A 114 17.93 23.91 -23.61
CA VAL A 114 19.15 23.16 -23.99
C VAL A 114 18.81 22.02 -24.98
N GLY A 115 17.57 21.94 -25.47
CA GLY A 115 17.09 20.98 -26.47
C GLY A 115 16.67 19.61 -25.92
N VAL A 116 17.29 19.13 -24.83
CA VAL A 116 17.01 17.79 -24.26
C VAL A 116 15.67 17.72 -23.50
N GLY A 117 15.13 18.86 -23.05
CA GLY A 117 13.91 18.91 -22.25
C GLY A 117 12.67 18.34 -22.93
N VAL A 118 12.58 18.41 -24.26
CA VAL A 118 11.43 17.89 -25.03
C VAL A 118 11.24 16.39 -24.81
N PHE A 119 12.34 15.62 -24.79
CA PHE A 119 12.29 14.18 -24.55
C PHE A 119 11.89 13.86 -23.11
N ILE A 120 12.38 14.64 -22.14
CA ILE A 120 12.06 14.46 -20.72
C ILE A 120 10.57 14.73 -20.48
N VAL A 121 10.05 15.85 -20.98
CA VAL A 121 8.64 16.22 -20.82
C VAL A 121 7.73 15.20 -21.53
N GLY A 122 8.08 14.78 -22.75
CA GLY A 122 7.32 13.76 -23.47
C GLY A 122 7.27 12.42 -22.75
N ALA A 123 8.41 11.95 -22.22
CA ALA A 123 8.47 10.72 -21.44
C ALA A 123 7.70 10.84 -20.12
N ALA A 124 7.86 11.95 -19.39
CA ALA A 124 7.15 12.19 -18.14
C ALA A 124 5.63 12.20 -18.34
N TRP A 125 5.16 12.88 -19.38
CA TRP A 125 3.75 12.94 -19.73
C TRP A 125 3.17 11.56 -20.05
N LEU A 126 3.87 10.77 -20.85
CA LEU A 126 3.42 9.44 -21.25
C LEU A 126 3.39 8.48 -20.03
N ILE A 127 4.46 8.48 -19.24
CA ILE A 127 4.59 7.59 -18.09
C ILE A 127 3.57 7.96 -17.00
N ALA A 128 3.43 9.25 -16.67
CA ALA A 128 2.48 9.72 -15.66
C ALA A 128 1.03 9.37 -16.02
N THR A 129 0.68 9.48 -17.31
CA THR A 129 -0.65 9.16 -17.79
C THR A 129 -0.90 7.65 -17.77
N ILE A 130 -0.03 6.86 -18.42
CA ILE A 130 -0.26 5.41 -18.59
C ILE A 130 -0.23 4.69 -17.24
N LEU A 131 0.81 4.93 -16.43
CA LEU A 131 0.90 4.26 -15.13
C LEU A 131 -0.22 4.72 -14.20
N GLY A 132 -0.67 5.97 -14.29
CA GLY A 132 -1.84 6.47 -13.58
C GLY A 132 -3.10 5.65 -13.88
N VAL A 133 -3.36 5.39 -15.17
CA VAL A 133 -4.49 4.56 -15.63
C VAL A 133 -4.33 3.11 -15.18
N VAL A 134 -3.16 2.50 -15.38
CA VAL A 134 -2.91 1.09 -15.02
C VAL A 134 -3.05 0.87 -13.52
N ALA A 135 -2.52 1.77 -12.71
CA ALA A 135 -2.69 1.74 -11.26
C ALA A 135 -4.16 1.83 -10.87
N GLY A 136 -4.91 2.75 -11.47
CA GLY A 136 -6.34 2.90 -11.20
C GLY A 136 -7.15 1.66 -11.51
N VAL A 137 -6.91 1.01 -12.65
CA VAL A 137 -7.58 -0.25 -13.03
C VAL A 137 -7.27 -1.36 -12.02
N LYS A 138 -6.00 -1.53 -11.63
CA LYS A 138 -5.58 -2.57 -10.70
C LYS A 138 -6.11 -2.32 -9.28
N ALA A 139 -5.99 -1.09 -8.79
CA ALA A 139 -6.53 -0.69 -7.49
C ALA A 139 -8.06 -0.88 -7.44
N ALA A 140 -8.78 -0.58 -8.51
CA ALA A 140 -10.23 -0.81 -8.60
C ALA A 140 -10.63 -2.29 -8.56
N ASN A 141 -9.70 -3.21 -8.83
CA ASN A 141 -9.90 -4.65 -8.79
C ASN A 141 -9.31 -5.28 -7.51
N ASN A 142 -8.90 -4.46 -6.54
CA ASN A 142 -8.21 -4.90 -5.32
C ASN A 142 -6.88 -5.65 -5.61
N GLU A 143 -6.25 -5.34 -6.74
CA GLU A 143 -4.92 -5.83 -7.07
C GLU A 143 -3.88 -4.81 -6.60
N PRO A 144 -2.96 -5.19 -5.70
CA PRO A 144 -1.94 -4.26 -5.23
C PRO A 144 -1.06 -3.84 -6.41
N PHE A 145 -1.05 -2.54 -6.71
CA PHE A 145 -0.15 -1.96 -7.71
C PHE A 145 0.78 -0.96 -7.05
N ASN A 146 2.08 -1.28 -7.07
CA ASN A 146 3.11 -0.34 -6.67
C ASN A 146 3.61 0.36 -7.93
N TYR A 147 3.53 1.70 -7.93
CA TYR A 147 4.06 2.50 -9.02
C TYR A 147 5.56 2.24 -9.17
N PRO A 148 6.03 1.80 -10.36
CA PRO A 148 7.45 1.81 -10.63
C PRO A 148 7.92 3.27 -10.65
N LEU A 149 9.01 3.57 -9.93
CA LEU A 149 9.54 4.93 -9.75
C LEU A 149 8.52 5.86 -9.05
N SER A 150 8.26 5.61 -7.78
CA SER A 150 7.54 6.53 -6.89
C SER A 150 8.45 7.03 -5.78
N ALA A 151 8.35 8.31 -5.41
CA ALA A 151 9.00 8.88 -4.24
C ALA A 151 7.99 9.04 -3.11
N ARG A 152 8.40 8.81 -1.86
CA ARG A 152 7.51 8.82 -0.70
C ARG A 152 7.53 10.18 0.01
N PHE A 153 6.87 11.17 -0.56
CA PHE A 153 6.77 12.52 0.02
C PHE A 153 5.76 12.57 1.17
N ILE A 154 4.62 11.89 1.01
CA ILE A 154 3.48 11.89 1.92
C ILE A 154 3.30 10.47 2.49
N ARG A 155 2.95 10.36 3.78
CA ARG A 155 2.80 9.09 4.53
C ARG A 155 1.45 8.97 5.21
#